data_AF-A0A971LPI7-F1
#
_entry.id   AF-A0A971LPI7-F1
#
_cell.length_a   1.000
_cell.length_b   1.000
_cell.length_c   1.000
_cell.angle_alpha   90.00
_cell.angle_beta   90.00
_cell.angle_gamma   90.00
#
_symmetry.space_group_name_H-M   'P 1'
#
loop_
_entity.id
_entity.type
_entity.pdbx_description
1 polymer ?
#
loop_
_entity_poly.entity_id
_entity_poly.type
_entity_poly.pdbx_seq_one_letter_code
_entity_poly.pdbx_strand_id
1 'polypeptide(L)'
;MTVVFVALLLVLGACNCFKPKTFKIQGRVYGITEQGGEALANATIMLFEPDEVDASVQQLQMDYAGIGASNSWQELFDHRTREPLLKTVADAEGNFTLEGLEKGNYVLVTFLDAWGFRYQTVSIVKEDVTGVQLDLYPVTSLPTVLNEDFSMLEGRVYQAPPGLIQLAGSTLKCKGNAVLLMEEGGEASFHGDLSIEEGASLRIMSKDRIYSSSYSEQAPKRYNQISLHGNHDSEIRKLLLQDCVYGLRVLGVNGLTLVDSRVRPLYTALVVSNSNNVSILNCTVTGSRESSLAALYGENSNHVSISKCHFYLNRNAIFLSNCAESEVRETFFDQNSAMDVHFGENSTGKLEYCSFPNSNLAVYNYKGQIQVHRNEITAKTGIYNYQLRASFSANYNNFDCSVYAVKSKGIFYNSPILHMDATQNYWGTTDTARIDELIYDRNDEDPQDVNYSLLKTVVDYRPFKSQKNTAGIPK
;
A
#
# COMPACT_ATOMS: atom_id res chain seq x y z
N MET A 1 -86.82 -14.52 -9.64
CA MET A 1 -85.37 -14.61 -9.88
C MET A 1 -84.83 -13.20 -9.76
N THR A 2 -84.56 -12.67 -8.58
CA THR A 2 -83.55 -13.12 -7.60
C THR A 2 -82.19 -13.25 -8.28
N VAL A 3 -81.34 -12.24 -8.12
CA VAL A 3 -79.99 -12.35 -7.52
C VAL A 3 -79.56 -10.92 -7.13
N VAL A 4 -79.20 -10.80 -5.86
CA VAL A 4 -78.70 -9.63 -5.14
C VAL A 4 -77.26 -9.36 -5.60
N PHE A 5 -76.94 -8.14 -6.05
CA PHE A 5 -75.55 -7.71 -6.23
C PHE A 5 -75.12 -6.91 -5.00
N VAL A 6 -74.44 -7.62 -4.11
CA VAL A 6 -73.80 -7.08 -2.91
C VAL A 6 -72.66 -6.14 -3.33
N ALA A 7 -72.66 -4.97 -2.71
CA ALA A 7 -71.59 -3.99 -2.77
C ALA A 7 -70.27 -4.61 -2.26
N LEU A 8 -69.20 -4.49 -3.06
CA LEU A 8 -67.83 -4.61 -2.58
C LEU A 8 -67.12 -3.26 -2.81
N LEU A 9 -67.30 -2.35 -1.85
CA LEU A 9 -66.42 -1.20 -1.69
C LEU A 9 -65.05 -1.76 -1.27
N LEU A 10 -64.13 -1.89 -2.24
CA LEU A 10 -62.71 -2.11 -1.97
C LEU A 10 -62.16 -0.84 -1.30
N VAL A 11 -62.16 -0.87 0.03
CA VAL A 11 -61.34 0.01 0.86
C VAL A 11 -59.88 -0.30 0.51
N LEU A 12 -59.26 0.55 -0.31
CA LEU A 12 -57.81 0.67 -0.41
C LEU A 12 -57.29 1.30 0.88
N GLY A 13 -57.39 0.53 1.97
CA GLY A 13 -56.61 0.75 3.17
C GLY A 13 -55.20 0.29 2.86
N ALA A 14 -54.34 1.21 2.45
CA ALA A 14 -52.91 0.99 2.42
C ALA A 14 -52.44 0.64 3.84
N CYS A 15 -52.36 -0.67 4.13
CA CYS A 15 -51.67 -1.17 5.31
C CYS A 15 -50.21 -0.75 5.20
N ASN A 16 -49.83 0.23 6.02
CA ASN A 16 -48.46 0.63 6.37
C ASN A 16 -47.70 -0.49 7.12
N CYS A 17 -47.85 -1.75 6.72
CA CYS A 17 -47.12 -2.87 7.29
C CYS A 17 -45.77 -2.95 6.58
N PHE A 18 -44.68 -2.95 7.36
CA PHE A 18 -43.26 -2.88 6.95
C PHE A 18 -42.63 -1.47 6.87
N LYS A 19 -42.85 -0.60 7.87
CA LYS A 19 -41.77 0.33 8.22
C LYS A 19 -40.65 -0.48 8.89
N PRO A 20 -39.41 -0.49 8.36
CA PRO A 20 -38.31 -1.14 9.06
C PRO A 20 -38.16 -0.54 10.45
N LYS A 21 -37.88 -1.40 11.45
CA LYS A 21 -37.61 -0.92 12.81
C LYS A 21 -36.30 -0.14 12.77
N THR A 22 -36.37 1.14 13.09
CA THR A 22 -35.19 2.01 13.19
C THR A 22 -34.70 2.11 14.63
N PHE A 23 -33.42 2.39 14.78
CA PHE A 23 -32.67 2.49 16.02
C PHE A 23 -32.00 3.86 16.15
N LYS A 24 -31.42 4.11 17.32
CA LYS A 24 -30.69 5.33 17.66
C LYS A 24 -29.31 5.00 18.22
N ILE A 25 -28.38 5.94 18.03
CA ILE A 25 -27.09 5.97 18.71
C ILE A 25 -27.03 7.27 19.52
N GLN A 26 -26.79 7.14 20.82
CA GLN A 26 -26.75 8.24 21.77
C GLN A 26 -25.49 8.17 22.61
N GLY A 27 -24.91 9.33 22.90
CA GLY A 27 -23.68 9.39 23.63
C GLY A 27 -23.28 10.81 23.99
N ARG A 28 -22.03 10.94 24.43
CA ARG A 28 -21.43 12.19 24.88
C ARG A 28 -19.99 12.31 24.40
N VAL A 29 -19.62 13.52 23.99
CA VAL A 29 -18.26 13.89 23.59
C VAL A 29 -17.54 14.53 24.78
N TYR A 30 -16.31 14.10 25.03
CA TYR A 30 -15.45 14.66 26.06
C TYR A 30 -14.16 15.24 25.47
N GLY A 31 -13.78 16.40 25.96
CA GLY A 31 -12.47 17.00 25.73
C GLY A 31 -11.53 16.56 26.85
N ILE A 32 -10.52 15.78 26.52
CA ILE A 32 -9.56 15.23 27.47
C ILE A 32 -8.29 16.07 27.50
N THR A 33 -7.98 16.65 28.65
CA THR A 33 -6.76 17.39 28.92
C THR A 33 -5.95 16.71 30.03
N GLU A 34 -4.77 17.25 30.36
CA GLU A 34 -3.99 16.78 31.52
C GLU A 34 -4.73 16.97 32.85
N GLN A 35 -5.73 17.85 32.90
CA GLN A 35 -6.49 18.18 34.10
C GLN A 35 -7.74 17.29 34.27
N GLY A 36 -8.10 16.50 33.26
CA GLY A 36 -9.29 15.64 33.26
C GLY A 36 -10.10 15.74 31.97
N GLY A 37 -11.24 15.03 31.93
CA GLY A 37 -12.19 15.04 30.84
C GLY A 37 -13.44 15.86 31.15
N GLU A 38 -13.76 16.83 30.30
CA GLU A 38 -14.97 17.66 30.41
C GLU A 38 -15.85 17.49 29.18
N ALA A 39 -17.14 17.79 29.32
CA ALA A 39 -18.07 17.75 28.20
C ALA A 39 -17.66 18.73 27.10
N LEU A 40 -17.67 18.28 25.84
CA LEU A 40 -17.22 19.07 24.72
C LEU A 40 -18.39 19.43 23.78
N ALA A 41 -18.82 20.69 23.86
CA ALA A 41 -19.88 21.21 23.02
C ALA A 41 -19.42 21.46 21.58
N ASN A 42 -20.37 21.51 20.64
CA ASN A 42 -20.16 21.84 19.23
C ASN A 42 -19.27 20.88 18.43
N ALA A 43 -18.83 19.77 19.01
CA ALA A 43 -18.17 18.71 18.26
C ALA A 43 -19.11 18.17 17.19
N THR A 44 -18.58 17.94 15.98
CA THR A 44 -19.35 17.32 14.89
C THR A 44 -19.25 15.81 15.01
N ILE A 45 -20.38 15.12 14.92
CA ILE A 45 -20.46 13.66 14.87
C ILE A 45 -21.04 13.27 13.51
N MET A 46 -20.34 12.39 12.80
CA MET A 46 -20.82 11.77 11.57
C MET A 46 -20.82 10.26 11.68
N LEU A 47 -21.75 9.64 10.97
CA LEU A 47 -21.89 8.20 10.88
C LEU A 47 -21.64 7.73 9.46
N PHE A 48 -20.85 6.67 9.33
CA PHE A 48 -20.53 6.03 8.06
C PHE A 48 -20.74 4.52 8.15
N GLU A 49 -20.97 3.90 7.01
CA GLU A 49 -20.72 2.47 6.86
C GLU A 49 -19.20 2.22 6.88
N PRO A 50 -18.71 1.12 7.49
CA PRO A 50 -17.31 0.75 7.44
C PRO A 50 -16.84 0.56 5.99
N ASP A 51 -15.56 0.78 5.74
CA ASP A 51 -14.99 0.37 4.45
C ASP A 51 -15.02 -1.15 4.31
N GLU A 52 -15.47 -1.60 3.15
CA GLU A 52 -15.12 -2.92 2.67
C GLU A 52 -13.64 -2.88 2.26
N VAL A 53 -12.80 -3.64 2.96
CA VAL A 53 -11.44 -3.91 2.49
C VAL A 53 -11.56 -4.59 1.13
N ASP A 54 -10.75 -4.19 0.15
CA ASP A 54 -10.76 -4.80 -1.18
C ASP A 54 -10.74 -6.33 -1.08
N ALA A 55 -11.67 -7.00 -1.76
CA ALA A 55 -11.83 -8.44 -1.66
C ALA A 55 -10.56 -9.21 -2.09
N SER A 56 -9.78 -8.70 -3.06
CA SER A 56 -8.51 -9.33 -3.44
C SER A 56 -7.48 -9.21 -2.33
N VAL A 57 -7.46 -8.08 -1.63
CA VAL A 57 -6.58 -7.84 -0.48
C VAL A 57 -6.98 -8.72 0.71
N GLN A 58 -8.28 -8.87 0.98
CA GLN A 58 -8.77 -9.80 2.00
C GLN A 58 -8.39 -11.25 1.68
N GLN A 59 -8.61 -11.68 0.44
CA GLN A 59 -8.29 -13.03 -0.01
C GLN A 59 -6.78 -13.31 0.08
N LEU A 60 -5.94 -12.35 -0.32
CA LEU A 60 -4.48 -12.44 -0.17
C LEU A 60 -4.08 -12.72 1.29
N GLN A 61 -4.66 -12.00 2.25
CA GLN A 61 -4.36 -12.19 3.67
C GLN A 61 -4.85 -13.55 4.21
N MET A 62 -5.93 -14.09 3.65
CA MET A 62 -6.40 -15.44 3.98
C MET A 62 -5.48 -16.53 3.41
N ASP A 63 -5.00 -16.34 2.17
CA ASP A 63 -4.14 -17.31 1.48
C ASP A 63 -2.69 -17.28 1.97
N TYR A 64 -2.20 -16.10 2.36
CA TYR A 64 -0.81 -15.87 2.75
C TYR A 64 -0.73 -14.92 3.96
N ALA A 65 -0.85 -15.51 5.15
CA ALA A 65 -0.74 -14.75 6.39
C ALA A 65 0.62 -14.05 6.49
N GLY A 66 0.61 -12.74 6.72
CA GLY A 66 1.83 -11.95 6.85
C GLY A 66 2.46 -11.50 5.54
N ILE A 67 1.68 -11.41 4.46
CA ILE A 67 2.01 -10.63 3.27
C ILE A 67 1.32 -9.26 3.34
N GLY A 68 2.12 -8.21 3.20
CA GLY A 68 1.68 -6.82 3.26
C GLY A 68 1.29 -6.36 4.67
N ALA A 69 1.21 -5.05 4.82
CA ALA A 69 0.81 -4.43 6.08
C ALA A 69 -0.62 -4.84 6.48
N SER A 70 -0.91 -4.84 7.78
CA SER A 70 -2.28 -4.96 8.35
C SER A 70 -3.31 -4.19 7.51
N ASN A 71 -4.50 -4.73 7.24
CA ASN A 71 -5.56 -4.06 6.47
C ASN A 71 -6.76 -3.77 7.37
N SER A 72 -6.51 -3.35 8.61
CA SER A 72 -7.61 -2.97 9.51
C SER A 72 -8.39 -1.79 8.91
N TRP A 73 -9.72 -1.81 9.04
CA TRP A 73 -10.57 -0.74 8.49
C TRP A 73 -10.13 0.63 9.04
N GLN A 74 -9.65 0.68 10.29
CA GLN A 74 -9.15 1.89 10.92
C GLN A 74 -8.04 2.55 10.09
N GLU A 75 -7.16 1.74 9.51
CA GLU A 75 -6.01 2.18 8.71
C GLU A 75 -6.39 2.66 7.31
N LEU A 76 -7.51 2.17 6.76
CA LEU A 76 -7.96 2.47 5.40
C LEU A 76 -9.00 3.59 5.37
N PHE A 77 -9.75 3.75 6.46
CA PHE A 77 -10.87 4.66 6.52
C PHE A 77 -10.45 6.12 6.55
N ASP A 78 -11.00 6.86 5.59
CA ASP A 78 -10.98 8.31 5.51
C ASP A 78 -12.42 8.82 5.33
N HIS A 79 -12.84 9.69 6.23
CA HIS A 79 -14.20 10.25 6.22
C HIS A 79 -14.39 11.32 5.15
N ARG A 80 -13.29 11.89 4.63
CA ARG A 80 -13.34 12.96 3.63
C ARG A 80 -13.67 12.45 2.23
N THR A 81 -13.55 11.15 2.01
CA THR A 81 -13.69 10.51 0.70
C THR A 81 -15.10 9.98 0.42
N ARG A 82 -16.06 10.20 1.32
CA ARG A 82 -17.45 9.74 1.15
C ARG A 82 -18.45 10.63 1.89
N GLU A 83 -19.73 10.51 1.52
CA GLU A 83 -20.84 11.16 2.24
C GLU A 83 -21.18 10.41 3.54
N PRO A 84 -21.44 11.11 4.65
CA PRO A 84 -21.95 10.48 5.87
C PRO A 84 -23.41 10.05 5.70
N LEU A 85 -23.78 8.93 6.31
CA LEU A 85 -25.17 8.48 6.41
C LEU A 85 -26.01 9.49 7.19
N LEU A 86 -25.47 9.93 8.33
CA LEU A 86 -26.09 10.91 9.23
C LEU A 86 -25.02 11.81 9.81
N LYS A 87 -25.42 13.02 10.20
CA LYS A 87 -24.58 13.98 10.92
C LYS A 87 -25.37 14.71 11.99
N THR A 88 -24.70 15.04 13.08
CA THR A 88 -25.23 15.86 14.18
C THR A 88 -24.11 16.65 14.84
N VAL A 89 -24.46 17.54 15.76
CA VAL A 89 -23.53 18.35 16.53
C VAL A 89 -23.84 18.18 18.02
N ALA A 90 -22.79 18.03 18.83
CA ALA A 90 -22.94 17.91 20.28
C ALA A 90 -23.52 19.19 20.92
N ASP A 91 -24.46 19.02 21.85
CA ASP A 91 -25.06 20.13 22.59
C ASP A 91 -24.10 20.77 23.62
N ALA A 92 -24.58 21.73 24.41
CA ALA A 92 -23.77 22.43 25.42
C ALA A 92 -23.20 21.49 26.50
N GLU A 93 -23.91 20.41 26.78
CA GLU A 93 -23.51 19.36 27.69
C GLU A 93 -22.71 18.24 26.99
N GLY A 94 -22.37 18.39 25.71
CA GLY A 94 -21.60 17.44 24.91
C GLY A 94 -22.41 16.22 24.43
N ASN A 95 -23.73 16.18 24.64
CA ASN A 95 -24.55 15.04 24.23
C ASN A 95 -24.88 15.11 22.73
N PHE A 96 -25.05 13.93 22.12
CA PHE A 96 -25.50 13.82 20.74
C PHE A 96 -26.51 12.68 20.58
N THR A 97 -27.28 12.74 19.50
CA THR A 97 -28.19 11.66 19.11
C THR A 97 -28.25 11.57 17.58
N LEU A 98 -28.12 10.34 17.07
CA LEU A 98 -28.33 9.96 15.68
C LEU A 98 -29.51 8.98 15.64
N GLU A 99 -30.51 9.23 14.80
CA GLU A 99 -31.75 8.44 14.76
C GLU A 99 -32.07 7.95 13.34
N GLY A 100 -32.94 6.93 13.23
CA GLY A 100 -33.38 6.43 11.93
C GLY A 100 -32.48 5.34 11.36
N LEU A 101 -31.70 4.66 12.20
CA LEU A 101 -30.69 3.70 11.78
C LEU A 101 -31.22 2.29 11.69
N GLU A 102 -30.69 1.49 10.77
CA GLU A 102 -30.97 0.05 10.72
C GLU A 102 -29.98 -0.74 11.58
N LYS A 103 -30.11 -2.07 11.58
CA LYS A 103 -29.10 -2.94 12.21
C LYS A 103 -27.86 -2.95 11.33
N GLY A 104 -26.69 -2.86 11.94
CA GLY A 104 -25.44 -2.83 11.19
C GLY A 104 -24.25 -2.46 12.06
N ASN A 105 -23.07 -2.53 11.43
CA ASN A 105 -21.84 -1.97 11.97
C ASN A 105 -21.64 -0.60 11.34
N TYR A 106 -21.17 0.36 12.12
CA TYR A 106 -20.95 1.72 11.68
C TYR A 106 -19.62 2.26 12.22
N VAL A 107 -19.11 3.28 11.55
CA VAL A 107 -17.97 4.08 12.00
C VAL A 107 -18.48 5.46 12.37
N LEU A 108 -18.30 5.82 13.64
CA LEU A 108 -18.47 7.18 14.14
C LEU A 108 -17.19 7.95 13.90
N VAL A 109 -17.35 9.15 13.34
CA VAL A 109 -16.30 10.13 13.17
C VAL A 109 -16.68 11.33 14.01
N THR A 110 -15.80 11.68 14.95
CA THR A 110 -16.00 12.85 15.81
C THR A 110 -14.84 13.78 15.64
N PHE A 111 -15.12 15.07 15.46
CA PHE A 111 -14.07 16.07 15.39
C PHE A 111 -14.54 17.44 15.85
N LEU A 112 -13.57 18.25 16.27
CA LEU A 112 -13.74 19.67 16.52
C LEU A 112 -12.39 20.33 16.24
N ASP A 113 -12.40 21.46 15.54
CA ASP A 113 -11.17 22.22 15.29
C ASP A 113 -10.49 22.57 16.63
N ALA A 114 -9.16 22.57 16.64
CA ALA A 114 -8.30 22.60 17.84
C ALA A 114 -8.40 21.40 18.82
N TRP A 115 -9.33 20.46 18.64
CA TRP A 115 -9.51 19.25 19.48
C TRP A 115 -9.32 17.92 18.73
N GLY A 116 -8.87 17.97 17.48
CA GLY A 116 -8.54 16.78 16.72
C GLY A 116 -9.77 16.02 16.24
N PHE A 117 -9.55 14.76 15.88
CA PHE A 117 -10.60 13.87 15.40
C PHE A 117 -10.38 12.45 15.90
N ARG A 118 -11.45 11.66 15.93
CA ARG A 118 -11.39 10.24 16.29
C ARG A 118 -12.34 9.41 15.44
N TYR A 119 -11.93 8.16 15.21
CA TYR A 119 -12.76 7.11 14.65
C TYR A 119 -13.11 6.09 15.73
N GLN A 120 -14.36 5.63 15.73
CA GLN A 120 -14.85 4.61 16.66
C GLN A 120 -15.93 3.76 16.02
N THR A 121 -15.83 2.44 16.13
CA THR A 121 -16.89 1.53 15.68
C THR A 121 -18.03 1.44 16.67
N VAL A 122 -19.24 1.26 16.13
CA VAL A 122 -20.45 1.01 16.90
C VAL A 122 -21.33 0.00 16.13
N SER A 123 -21.97 -0.91 16.85
CA SER A 123 -22.80 -1.97 16.26
C SER A 123 -24.22 -1.93 16.81
N ILE A 124 -25.20 -1.83 15.92
CA ILE A 124 -26.62 -1.94 16.25
C ILE A 124 -27.07 -3.36 15.93
N VAL A 125 -27.41 -4.14 16.97
CA VAL A 125 -27.83 -5.54 16.80
C VAL A 125 -29.33 -5.72 17.02
N LYS A 126 -29.88 -5.21 18.13
CA LYS A 126 -31.30 -5.45 18.52
C LYS A 126 -31.99 -4.26 19.17
N GLU A 127 -31.23 -3.29 19.66
CA GLU A 127 -31.67 -2.14 20.46
C GLU A 127 -30.82 -0.91 20.17
N ASP A 128 -31.27 0.23 20.68
CA ASP A 128 -30.54 1.49 20.58
C ASP A 128 -29.19 1.38 21.31
N VAL A 129 -28.17 2.04 20.78
CA VAL A 129 -26.87 2.10 21.44
C VAL A 129 -26.81 3.39 22.25
N THR A 130 -26.82 3.26 23.58
CA THR A 130 -26.74 4.39 24.50
C THR A 130 -25.41 4.41 25.26
N GLY A 131 -24.99 5.58 25.72
CA GLY A 131 -23.78 5.73 26.54
C GLY A 131 -22.49 5.63 25.75
N VAL A 132 -22.52 5.91 24.44
CA VAL A 132 -21.31 6.01 23.63
C VAL A 132 -20.46 7.18 24.15
N GLN A 133 -19.21 6.89 24.53
CA GLN A 133 -18.25 7.90 24.92
C GLN A 133 -17.29 8.17 23.75
N LEU A 134 -17.12 9.44 23.41
CA LEU A 134 -16.22 9.91 22.35
C LEU A 134 -15.21 10.90 22.92
N ASP A 135 -13.95 10.49 23.03
CA ASP A 135 -12.89 11.30 23.60
C ASP A 135 -12.09 12.01 22.49
N LEU A 136 -11.94 13.33 22.63
CA LEU A 136 -11.11 14.20 21.78
C LEU A 136 -9.99 14.84 22.60
N TYR A 137 -8.84 15.07 21.98
CA TYR A 137 -7.64 15.65 22.61
C TYR A 137 -7.21 16.92 21.88
N PRO A 138 -6.76 17.96 22.59
CA PRO A 138 -6.24 19.17 21.96
C PRO A 138 -5.19 18.87 20.90
N VAL A 139 -5.32 19.49 19.73
CA VAL A 139 -4.32 19.38 18.65
C VAL A 139 -3.03 20.02 19.13
N THR A 140 -1.93 19.27 19.06
CA THR A 140 -0.61 19.77 19.44
C THR A 140 0.15 20.23 18.20
N SER A 141 0.46 21.53 18.11
CA SER A 141 1.34 22.04 17.06
C SER A 141 2.79 21.69 17.36
N LEU A 142 3.48 21.05 16.43
CA LEU A 142 4.92 20.81 16.55
C LEU A 142 5.70 22.10 16.25
N PRO A 143 6.86 22.31 16.89
CA PRO A 143 7.79 23.37 16.48
C PRO A 143 8.34 23.07 15.08
N THR A 144 8.77 24.12 14.36
CA THR A 144 9.41 23.96 13.04
C THR A 144 10.69 23.15 13.10
N VAL A 145 11.43 23.27 14.21
CA VAL A 145 12.66 22.52 14.45
C VAL A 145 12.52 21.71 15.72
N LEU A 146 12.71 20.39 15.61
CA LEU A 146 12.87 19.47 16.73
C LEU A 146 14.36 19.24 16.96
N ASN A 147 14.88 19.77 18.06
CA ASN A 147 16.28 19.64 18.48
C ASN A 147 16.45 18.83 19.78
N GLU A 148 15.34 18.37 20.35
CA GLU A 148 15.26 17.52 21.53
C GLU A 148 14.28 16.37 21.27
N ASP A 149 14.34 15.33 22.10
CA ASP A 149 13.40 14.22 22.03
C ASP A 149 11.95 14.70 22.19
N PHE A 150 11.07 14.26 21.29
CA PHE A 150 9.65 14.57 21.35
C PHE A 150 8.82 13.28 21.32
N SER A 151 7.82 13.18 22.19
CA SER A 151 6.94 12.00 22.27
C SER A 151 5.52 12.33 21.82
N MET A 152 5.09 11.67 20.74
CA MET A 152 3.69 11.60 20.34
C MET A 152 2.96 10.54 21.16
N LEU A 153 1.78 10.91 21.69
CA LEU A 153 1.00 10.12 22.63
C LEU A 153 -0.19 9.44 21.96
N GLU A 154 -0.66 8.36 22.56
CA GLU A 154 -1.82 7.58 22.12
C GLU A 154 -3.05 8.45 21.83
N GLY A 155 -3.67 8.22 20.68
CA GLY A 155 -4.93 8.83 20.27
C GLY A 155 -4.85 10.33 19.96
N ARG A 156 -3.66 10.94 19.98
CA ARG A 156 -3.50 12.39 19.80
C ARG A 156 -3.21 12.77 18.35
N VAL A 157 -3.67 13.96 18.00
CA VAL A 157 -3.44 14.60 16.71
C VAL A 157 -2.39 15.71 16.88
N TYR A 158 -1.36 15.64 16.05
CA TYR A 158 -0.29 16.61 15.95
C TYR A 158 -0.39 17.34 14.62
N GLN A 159 -0.01 18.62 14.59
CA GLN A 159 0.08 19.40 13.37
C GLN A 159 1.54 19.75 13.10
N ALA A 160 2.06 19.33 11.94
CA ALA A 160 3.38 19.74 11.49
C ALA A 160 3.31 21.12 10.81
N PRO A 161 4.24 22.03 11.12
CA PRO A 161 4.42 23.23 10.31
C PRO A 161 5.02 22.87 8.94
N PRO A 162 4.83 23.72 7.91
CA PRO A 162 5.55 23.55 6.64
C PRO A 162 7.07 23.56 6.86
N GLY A 163 7.77 22.54 6.36
CA GLY A 163 9.22 22.41 6.49
C GLY A 163 9.67 21.98 7.89
N LEU A 164 8.94 21.06 8.52
CA LEU A 164 9.34 20.45 9.78
C LEU A 164 10.73 19.80 9.63
N ILE A 165 11.66 20.16 10.49
CA ILE A 165 13.01 19.59 10.52
C ILE A 165 13.27 19.00 11.90
N GLN A 166 13.64 17.72 11.96
CA GLN A 166 14.22 17.12 13.15
C GLN A 166 15.74 17.05 12.98
N LEU A 167 16.48 17.63 13.92
CA LEU A 167 17.95 17.63 13.90
C LEU A 167 18.53 16.29 14.36
N ALA A 168 19.74 16.01 13.89
CA ALA A 168 20.50 14.84 14.36
C ALA A 168 20.68 14.86 15.88
N GLY A 169 20.62 13.68 16.50
CA GLY A 169 20.73 13.51 17.96
C GLY A 169 19.43 13.69 18.74
N SER A 170 18.33 14.07 18.08
CA SER A 170 16.99 14.05 18.68
C SER A 170 16.18 12.85 18.17
N THR A 171 15.16 12.44 18.93
CA THR A 171 14.24 11.35 18.56
C THR A 171 12.79 11.82 18.53
N LEU A 172 12.07 11.54 17.45
CA LEU A 172 10.61 11.60 17.41
C LEU A 172 10.06 10.22 17.76
N LYS A 173 9.47 10.09 18.96
CA LYS A 173 8.94 8.83 19.50
C LYS A 173 7.44 8.79 19.36
N CYS A 174 6.89 7.73 18.79
CA CYS A 174 5.46 7.47 18.73
C CYS A 174 5.11 6.38 19.76
N LYS A 175 4.53 6.77 20.89
CA LYS A 175 4.22 5.87 22.02
C LYS A 175 2.84 5.21 21.94
N GLY A 176 2.11 5.47 20.87
CA GLY A 176 0.76 5.01 20.67
C GLY A 176 0.28 5.34 19.26
N ASN A 177 -1.00 5.13 18.97
CA ASN A 177 -1.64 5.48 17.72
C ASN A 177 -1.78 6.99 17.60
N ALA A 178 -0.84 7.64 16.94
CA ALA A 178 -0.83 9.09 16.75
C ALA A 178 -1.07 9.46 15.28
N VAL A 179 -1.60 10.66 15.09
CA VAL A 179 -1.77 11.26 13.75
C VAL A 179 -0.92 12.51 13.64
N LEU A 180 -0.14 12.63 12.56
CA LEU A 180 0.55 13.84 12.17
C LEU A 180 -0.13 14.43 10.92
N LEU A 181 -0.73 15.60 11.08
CA LEU A 181 -1.36 16.36 10.01
C LEU A 181 -0.34 17.26 9.32
N MET A 182 -0.26 17.14 8.01
CA MET A 182 0.61 17.93 7.14
C MET A 182 -0.22 18.95 6.34
N GLU A 183 0.29 20.17 6.22
CA GLU A 183 -0.31 21.20 5.36
C GLU A 183 -0.07 20.90 3.86
N GLU A 184 -0.89 21.49 2.99
CA GLU A 184 -0.73 21.38 1.52
C GLU A 184 0.68 21.81 1.08
N GLY A 185 1.32 20.99 0.25
CA GLY A 185 2.69 21.21 -0.22
C GLY A 185 3.78 21.10 0.85
N GLY A 186 3.42 20.84 2.12
CA GLY A 186 4.36 20.71 3.22
C GLY A 186 5.27 19.49 3.09
N GLU A 187 6.46 19.58 3.67
CA GLU A 187 7.42 18.48 3.77
C GLU A 187 7.98 18.39 5.19
N ALA A 188 8.47 17.21 5.56
CA ALA A 188 9.21 16.99 6.78
C ALA A 188 10.52 16.24 6.52
N SER A 189 11.58 16.68 7.17
CA SER A 189 12.93 16.10 7.05
C SER A 189 13.44 15.68 8.42
N PHE A 190 13.67 14.37 8.57
CA PHE A 190 14.12 13.77 9.80
C PHE A 190 15.61 13.39 9.68
N HIS A 191 16.48 14.17 10.34
CA HIS A 191 17.91 13.90 10.46
C HIS A 191 18.28 13.18 11.77
N GLY A 192 17.30 13.01 12.66
CA GLY A 192 17.40 12.18 13.85
C GLY A 192 16.49 10.95 13.75
N ASP A 193 16.39 10.21 14.85
CA ASP A 193 15.68 8.94 14.89
C ASP A 193 14.16 9.14 14.86
N LEU A 194 13.47 8.34 14.04
CA LEU A 194 12.03 8.14 14.11
C LEU A 194 11.77 6.76 14.70
N SER A 195 11.17 6.72 15.89
CA SER A 195 10.89 5.47 16.61
C SER A 195 9.39 5.33 16.83
N ILE A 196 8.84 4.17 16.48
CA ILE A 196 7.43 3.82 16.73
C ILE A 196 7.43 2.60 17.64
N GLU A 197 6.87 2.75 18.85
CA GLU A 197 6.88 1.70 19.87
C GLU A 197 6.06 0.48 19.43
N GLU A 198 6.35 -0.68 20.01
CA GLU A 198 5.62 -1.91 19.70
C GLU A 198 4.12 -1.75 20.01
N GLY A 199 3.27 -2.09 19.04
CA GLY A 199 1.82 -1.90 19.15
C GLY A 199 1.33 -0.48 18.81
N ALA A 200 2.21 0.51 18.69
CA ALA A 200 1.88 1.85 18.23
C ALA A 200 1.78 1.93 16.70
N SER A 201 1.21 3.03 16.20
CA SER A 201 1.21 3.37 14.79
C SER A 201 1.31 4.88 14.60
N LEU A 202 1.98 5.30 13.52
CA LEU A 202 2.03 6.71 13.14
C LEU A 202 1.33 6.89 11.80
N ARG A 203 0.22 7.63 11.80
CA ARG A 203 -0.45 8.06 10.58
C ARG A 203 -0.03 9.46 10.19
N ILE A 204 0.54 9.62 9.01
CA ILE A 204 0.82 10.92 8.42
C ILE A 204 -0.14 11.13 7.25
N MET A 205 -0.90 12.21 7.30
CA MET A 205 -1.93 12.51 6.32
C MET A 205 -2.10 14.01 6.12
N SER A 206 -2.76 14.40 5.03
CA SER A 206 -3.07 15.81 4.78
C SER A 206 -4.09 16.34 5.79
N LYS A 207 -3.88 17.57 6.26
CA LYS A 207 -4.85 18.32 7.07
C LYS A 207 -6.08 18.75 6.26
N ASP A 208 -5.96 18.81 4.93
CA ASP A 208 -7.01 19.35 4.07
C ASP A 208 -8.37 18.72 4.36
N ARG A 209 -9.32 19.57 4.72
CA ARG A 209 -10.73 19.24 5.01
C ARG A 209 -10.95 18.17 6.09
N ILE A 210 -9.96 17.89 6.95
CA ILE A 210 -10.11 16.90 8.03
C ILE A 210 -11.14 17.30 9.10
N TYR A 211 -11.49 18.59 9.16
CA TYR A 211 -12.53 19.15 10.02
C TYR A 211 -13.75 19.64 9.22
N SER A 212 -13.93 19.14 7.98
CA SER A 212 -15.06 19.50 7.12
C SER A 212 -16.27 18.62 7.40
N SER A 213 -17.46 19.22 7.42
CA SER A 213 -18.74 18.51 7.47
C SER A 213 -19.43 18.27 6.15
N SER A 214 -18.74 18.61 5.07
CA SER A 214 -19.20 18.43 3.70
C SER A 214 -18.26 17.48 2.98
N TYR A 215 -18.84 16.49 2.31
CA TYR A 215 -18.15 15.67 1.33
C TYR A 215 -17.73 16.49 0.11
N SER A 216 -16.70 16.01 -0.56
CA SER A 216 -16.34 16.46 -1.89
C SER A 216 -15.74 15.31 -2.68
N GLU A 217 -16.13 15.20 -3.94
CA GLU A 217 -15.56 14.24 -4.90
C GLU A 217 -14.07 14.49 -5.19
N GLN A 218 -13.59 15.73 -5.02
CA GLN A 218 -12.16 16.04 -5.14
C GLN A 218 -11.36 15.38 -4.02
N ALA A 219 -10.27 14.70 -4.38
CA ALA A 219 -9.32 14.15 -3.41
C ALA A 219 -8.70 15.25 -2.53
N PRO A 220 -8.31 14.96 -1.27
CA PRO A 220 -7.64 15.92 -0.41
C PRO A 220 -6.41 16.55 -1.08
N LYS A 221 -6.20 17.84 -0.83
CA LYS A 221 -4.94 18.51 -1.20
C LYS A 221 -3.77 17.79 -0.53
N ARG A 222 -2.67 17.64 -1.25
CA ARG A 222 -1.56 16.75 -0.82
C ARG A 222 -0.43 17.53 -0.18
N TYR A 223 0.19 16.93 0.82
CA TYR A 223 1.53 17.34 1.22
C TYR A 223 2.57 16.75 0.26
N ASN A 224 3.79 17.26 0.29
CA ASN A 224 4.82 16.85 -0.65
C ASN A 224 5.38 15.47 -0.30
N GLN A 225 6.20 15.37 0.75
CA GLN A 225 6.94 14.15 1.09
C GLN A 225 7.46 14.12 2.52
N ILE A 226 7.95 12.95 2.95
CA ILE A 226 8.71 12.75 4.18
C ILE A 226 10.11 12.23 3.83
N SER A 227 11.15 12.80 4.42
CA SER A 227 12.55 12.37 4.18
C SER A 227 13.22 11.91 5.47
N LEU A 228 13.97 10.81 5.39
CA LEU A 228 14.88 10.30 6.42
C LEU A 228 16.31 10.47 5.94
N HIS A 229 17.15 11.05 6.79
CA HIS A 229 18.54 11.36 6.51
C HIS A 229 19.45 10.80 7.60
N GLY A 230 20.58 10.21 7.23
CA GLY A 230 21.68 9.93 8.16
C GLY A 230 21.34 9.00 9.34
N ASN A 231 20.22 8.29 9.25
CA ASN A 231 19.83 7.28 10.22
C ASN A 231 20.65 6.00 10.04
N HIS A 232 21.00 5.37 11.15
CA HIS A 232 21.80 4.16 11.18
C HIS A 232 21.11 3.11 12.05
N ASP A 233 20.93 1.91 11.51
CA ASP A 233 20.37 0.75 12.22
C ASP A 233 18.99 1.02 12.87
N SER A 234 18.17 1.87 12.24
CA SER A 234 16.84 2.23 12.72
C SER A 234 15.78 1.25 12.24
N GLU A 235 14.76 1.04 13.07
CA GLU A 235 13.58 0.27 12.70
C GLU A 235 12.32 1.14 12.81
N ILE A 236 11.57 1.21 11.71
CA ILE A 236 10.32 1.96 11.62
C ILE A 236 9.21 0.95 11.39
N ARG A 237 8.27 0.87 12.33
CA ARG A 237 7.13 -0.05 12.27
C ARG A 237 5.83 0.72 12.11
N LYS A 238 4.85 0.17 11.36
CA LYS A 238 3.47 0.70 11.31
C LYS A 238 3.38 2.20 10.98
N LEU A 239 4.20 2.63 10.03
CA LEU A 239 4.08 3.94 9.42
C LEU A 239 2.99 3.91 8.34
N LEU A 240 2.01 4.79 8.45
CA LEU A 240 0.90 4.92 7.51
C LEU A 240 1.01 6.28 6.82
N LEU A 241 1.41 6.30 5.55
CA LEU A 241 1.53 7.52 4.75
C LEU A 241 0.43 7.57 3.69
N GLN A 242 -0.36 8.64 3.69
CA GLN A 242 -1.43 8.86 2.72
C GLN A 242 -1.58 10.35 2.38
N ASP A 243 -2.23 10.66 1.27
CA ASP A 243 -2.43 12.05 0.79
C ASP A 243 -1.13 12.83 0.56
N CYS A 244 -0.09 12.13 0.09
CA CYS A 244 1.17 12.72 -0.33
C CYS A 244 1.35 12.71 -1.84
N VAL A 245 2.18 13.63 -2.34
CA VAL A 245 2.66 13.60 -3.73
C VAL A 245 3.69 12.48 -3.88
N TYR A 246 4.71 12.49 -3.02
CA TYR A 246 5.71 11.44 -2.87
C TYR A 246 5.68 10.91 -1.43
N GLY A 247 5.89 9.61 -1.23
CA GLY A 247 5.83 9.00 0.11
C GLY A 247 7.09 9.27 0.94
N LEU A 248 7.81 8.19 1.26
CA LEU A 248 9.01 8.20 2.09
C LEU A 248 10.27 8.24 1.23
N ARG A 249 11.19 9.16 1.52
CA ARG A 249 12.55 9.19 0.95
C ARG A 249 13.57 8.80 2.00
N VAL A 250 14.39 7.82 1.69
CA VAL A 250 15.48 7.31 2.52
C VAL A 250 16.78 7.68 1.82
N LEU A 251 17.53 8.62 2.41
CA LEU A 251 18.67 9.28 1.76
C LEU A 251 19.93 9.18 2.63
N GLY A 252 20.95 8.47 2.15
CA GLY A 252 22.22 8.34 2.89
C GLY A 252 22.09 7.57 4.21
N VAL A 253 21.17 6.59 4.27
CA VAL A 253 20.84 5.81 5.47
C VAL A 253 21.45 4.41 5.35
N ASN A 254 21.94 3.84 6.45
CA ASN A 254 22.50 2.49 6.45
C ASN A 254 21.84 1.64 7.53
N GLY A 255 21.31 0.45 7.19
CA GLY A 255 20.71 -0.43 8.19
C GLY A 255 19.24 -0.12 8.55
N LEU A 256 18.48 0.55 7.68
CA LEU A 256 17.07 0.81 7.93
C LEU A 256 16.22 -0.45 7.75
N THR A 257 15.34 -0.74 8.70
CA THR A 257 14.26 -1.70 8.53
C THR A 257 12.90 -1.00 8.59
N LEU A 258 12.14 -1.00 7.49
CA LEU A 258 10.75 -0.57 7.43
C LEU A 258 9.84 -1.81 7.52
N VAL A 259 8.98 -1.87 8.53
CA VAL A 259 8.14 -3.05 8.81
C VAL A 259 6.67 -2.69 8.92
N ASP A 260 5.79 -3.53 8.39
CA ASP A 260 4.33 -3.46 8.60
C ASP A 260 3.75 -2.08 8.29
N SER A 261 4.29 -1.43 7.25
CA SER A 261 4.00 -0.03 6.92
C SER A 261 3.21 0.05 5.61
N ARG A 262 2.31 1.04 5.52
CA ARG A 262 1.49 1.31 4.33
C ARG A 262 1.81 2.67 3.75
N VAL A 263 2.06 2.73 2.45
CA VAL A 263 2.36 3.97 1.74
C VAL A 263 1.50 4.09 0.50
N ARG A 264 0.67 5.14 0.44
CA ARG A 264 -0.24 5.45 -0.66
C ARG A 264 -0.04 6.88 -1.19
N PRO A 265 0.99 7.11 -2.01
CA PRO A 265 1.28 8.42 -2.61
C PRO A 265 0.45 8.64 -3.89
N LEU A 266 0.64 9.79 -4.54
CA LEU A 266 0.26 9.99 -5.94
C LEU A 266 1.27 9.40 -6.92
N TYR A 267 2.57 9.62 -6.68
CA TYR A 267 3.69 9.17 -7.52
C TYR A 267 4.54 8.15 -6.76
N THR A 268 5.86 8.33 -6.63
CA THR A 268 6.74 7.38 -5.93
C THR A 268 6.40 7.28 -4.44
N ALA A 269 6.25 6.04 -3.95
CA ALA A 269 5.91 5.72 -2.57
C ALA A 269 7.14 5.64 -1.67
N LEU A 270 8.19 4.98 -2.14
CA LEU A 270 9.41 4.79 -1.39
C LEU A 270 10.61 5.03 -2.30
N VAL A 271 11.52 5.90 -1.87
CA VAL A 271 12.82 6.09 -2.50
C VAL A 271 13.89 5.63 -1.53
N VAL A 272 14.79 4.76 -1.98
CA VAL A 272 16.00 4.36 -1.27
C VAL A 272 17.18 4.80 -2.12
N SER A 273 17.88 5.86 -1.70
CA SER A 273 18.97 6.43 -2.49
C SER A 273 20.24 6.58 -1.67
N ASN A 274 21.37 6.14 -2.22
CA ASN A 274 22.67 6.17 -1.56
C ASN A 274 22.62 5.54 -0.16
N SER A 275 21.80 4.50 -0.01
CA SER A 275 21.45 3.88 1.27
C SER A 275 21.66 2.38 1.20
N ASN A 276 22.40 1.79 2.14
CA ASN A 276 22.77 0.37 2.11
C ASN A 276 22.07 -0.41 3.22
N ASN A 277 21.98 -1.73 3.07
CA ASN A 277 21.40 -2.62 4.08
C ASN A 277 19.98 -2.19 4.48
N VAL A 278 19.14 -1.88 3.48
CA VAL A 278 17.76 -1.43 3.71
C VAL A 278 16.81 -2.60 3.54
N SER A 279 16.04 -2.90 4.58
CA SER A 279 15.04 -3.96 4.60
C SER A 279 13.63 -3.37 4.61
N ILE A 280 12.78 -3.86 3.70
CA ILE A 280 11.38 -3.46 3.57
C ILE A 280 10.57 -4.73 3.72
N LEU A 281 9.93 -4.88 4.86
CA LEU A 281 9.34 -6.13 5.32
C LEU A 281 7.85 -5.96 5.61
N ASN A 282 7.02 -6.86 5.10
CA ASN A 282 5.59 -6.85 5.38
C ASN A 282 4.91 -5.51 5.06
N CYS A 283 5.37 -4.81 4.02
CA CYS A 283 4.86 -3.48 3.69
C CYS A 283 3.85 -3.54 2.56
N THR A 284 2.93 -2.59 2.55
CA THR A 284 1.92 -2.41 1.50
C THR A 284 2.16 -1.11 0.75
N VAL A 285 2.37 -1.20 -0.56
CA VAL A 285 2.56 -0.05 -1.45
C VAL A 285 1.51 -0.05 -2.54
N THR A 286 0.74 1.04 -2.65
CA THR A 286 -0.42 1.08 -3.54
C THR A 286 -0.73 2.45 -4.13
N GLY A 287 -1.41 2.47 -5.28
CA GLY A 287 -2.00 3.65 -5.89
C GLY A 287 -1.01 4.56 -6.62
N SER A 288 0.27 4.16 -6.70
CA SER A 288 1.30 4.96 -7.38
C SER A 288 1.05 5.06 -8.87
N ARG A 289 1.06 6.30 -9.40
CA ARG A 289 0.94 6.59 -10.83
C ARG A 289 2.29 6.83 -11.52
N GLU A 290 3.39 6.55 -10.83
CA GLU A 290 4.74 6.80 -11.34
C GLU A 290 5.02 6.00 -12.61
N SER A 291 5.50 6.68 -13.65
CA SER A 291 5.64 6.15 -15.00
C SER A 291 7.06 5.97 -15.48
N SER A 292 7.94 6.82 -14.97
CA SER A 292 9.34 6.92 -15.36
C SER A 292 10.21 6.11 -14.42
N LEU A 293 9.83 6.09 -13.13
CA LEU A 293 10.46 5.28 -12.10
C LEU A 293 9.52 4.13 -11.68
N ALA A 294 9.32 3.95 -10.37
CA ALA A 294 8.38 2.99 -9.80
C ALA A 294 7.81 3.49 -8.47
N ALA A 295 6.84 2.75 -7.92
CA ALA A 295 6.31 2.99 -6.60
C ALA A 295 7.39 2.85 -5.52
N LEU A 296 8.26 1.83 -5.63
CA LEU A 296 9.51 1.71 -4.89
C LEU A 296 10.68 1.87 -5.85
N TYR A 297 11.50 2.89 -5.62
CA TYR A 297 12.70 3.18 -6.40
C TYR A 297 13.95 3.07 -5.53
N GLY A 298 14.87 2.18 -5.88
CA GLY A 298 16.19 2.04 -5.29
C GLY A 298 17.27 2.56 -6.24
N GLU A 299 18.20 3.38 -5.76
CA GLU A 299 19.30 3.92 -6.56
C GLU A 299 20.61 4.00 -5.77
N ASN A 300 21.69 3.48 -6.35
CA ASN A 300 23.04 3.52 -5.75
C ASN A 300 23.03 2.94 -4.32
N SER A 301 22.36 1.80 -4.17
CA SER A 301 21.97 1.22 -2.89
C SER A 301 22.18 -0.28 -2.91
N ASN A 302 23.09 -0.78 -2.06
CA ASN A 302 23.44 -2.20 -2.01
C ASN A 302 22.72 -2.90 -0.85
N HIS A 303 22.45 -4.20 -1.03
CA HIS A 303 21.74 -5.03 -0.04
C HIS A 303 20.35 -4.46 0.30
N VAL A 304 19.58 -4.07 -0.73
CA VAL A 304 18.17 -3.73 -0.56
C VAL A 304 17.36 -5.03 -0.54
N SER A 305 16.72 -5.34 0.59
CA SER A 305 15.87 -6.52 0.76
C SER A 305 14.40 -6.11 0.82
N ILE A 306 13.59 -6.68 -0.06
CA ILE A 306 12.14 -6.45 -0.14
C ILE A 306 11.47 -7.81 0.08
N SER A 307 10.81 -7.97 1.21
CA SER A 307 10.31 -9.26 1.67
C SER A 307 8.87 -9.17 2.14
N LYS A 308 8.05 -10.17 1.80
CA LYS A 308 6.66 -10.28 2.30
C LYS A 308 5.81 -9.05 2.00
N CYS A 309 6.12 -8.32 0.94
CA CYS A 309 5.43 -7.08 0.62
C CYS A 309 4.23 -7.33 -0.31
N HIS A 310 3.32 -6.37 -0.34
CA HIS A 310 2.22 -6.33 -1.28
C HIS A 310 2.29 -5.04 -2.11
N PHE A 311 2.51 -5.20 -3.42
CA PHE A 311 2.49 -4.11 -4.38
C PHE A 311 1.26 -4.24 -5.27
N TYR A 312 0.26 -3.37 -5.05
CA TYR A 312 -0.99 -3.45 -5.81
C TYR A 312 -1.51 -2.12 -6.33
N LEU A 313 -2.16 -2.14 -7.49
CA LEU A 313 -2.71 -0.95 -8.15
C LEU A 313 -1.68 0.15 -8.39
N ASN A 314 -0.43 -0.23 -8.64
CA ASN A 314 0.61 0.71 -9.05
C ASN A 314 0.74 0.71 -10.58
N ARG A 315 1.38 1.72 -11.14
CA ARG A 315 1.80 1.67 -12.54
C ARG A 315 3.02 0.77 -12.72
N ASN A 316 4.12 1.14 -12.07
CA ASN A 316 5.34 0.33 -11.95
C ASN A 316 5.56 0.03 -10.46
N ALA A 317 5.80 -1.22 -10.05
CA ALA A 317 5.92 -1.55 -8.63
C ALA A 317 7.33 -1.30 -8.06
N ILE A 318 8.36 -1.98 -8.56
CA ILE A 318 9.75 -1.90 -8.06
C ILE A 318 10.70 -1.55 -9.21
N PHE A 319 11.64 -0.62 -8.95
CA PHE A 319 12.77 -0.35 -9.82
C PHE A 319 14.06 -0.15 -9.00
N LEU A 320 15.06 -1.00 -9.23
CA LEU A 320 16.38 -0.95 -8.61
C LEU A 320 17.47 -0.64 -9.64
N SER A 321 18.17 0.50 -9.51
CA SER A 321 19.21 0.96 -10.43
C SER A 321 20.55 1.16 -9.71
N ASN A 322 21.65 0.62 -10.26
CA ASN A 322 22.96 0.57 -9.61
C ASN A 322 22.87 -0.01 -8.18
N CYS A 323 22.09 -1.08 -8.02
CA CYS A 323 21.88 -1.75 -6.74
C CYS A 323 22.52 -3.14 -6.76
N ALA A 324 23.58 -3.36 -5.98
CA ALA A 324 24.21 -4.67 -5.89
C ALA A 324 23.56 -5.54 -4.79
N GLU A 325 23.50 -6.84 -5.04
CA GLU A 325 23.09 -7.86 -4.07
C GLU A 325 21.71 -7.60 -3.45
N SER A 326 20.78 -7.10 -4.27
CA SER A 326 19.40 -6.86 -3.82
C SER A 326 18.57 -8.13 -3.86
N GLU A 327 17.59 -8.23 -2.97
CA GLU A 327 16.72 -9.40 -2.86
C GLU A 327 15.26 -8.95 -2.87
N VAL A 328 14.45 -9.56 -3.72
CA VAL A 328 13.00 -9.45 -3.70
C VAL A 328 12.45 -10.85 -3.46
N ARG A 329 11.77 -11.06 -2.35
CA ARG A 329 11.31 -12.40 -1.98
C ARG A 329 9.94 -12.44 -1.35
N GLU A 330 9.25 -13.57 -1.52
CA GLU A 330 7.95 -13.82 -0.89
C GLU A 330 6.98 -12.64 -1.07
N THR A 331 7.02 -11.96 -2.23
CA THR A 331 6.31 -10.70 -2.45
C THR A 331 5.19 -10.93 -3.46
N PHE A 332 4.05 -10.28 -3.23
CA PHE A 332 2.86 -10.40 -4.06
C PHE A 332 2.66 -9.12 -4.89
N PHE A 333 2.48 -9.30 -6.20
CA PHE A 333 2.31 -8.21 -7.15
C PHE A 333 0.97 -8.36 -7.87
N ASP A 334 0.00 -7.49 -7.61
CA ASP A 334 -1.35 -7.62 -8.18
C ASP A 334 -1.83 -6.33 -8.84
N GLN A 335 -2.47 -6.45 -10.00
CA GLN A 335 -3.09 -5.33 -10.71
C GLN A 335 -2.16 -4.13 -10.96
N ASN A 336 -0.86 -4.35 -11.11
CA ASN A 336 0.05 -3.29 -11.55
C ASN A 336 -0.03 -3.14 -13.07
N SER A 337 -0.24 -1.92 -13.55
CA SER A 337 -0.70 -1.69 -14.92
C SER A 337 0.38 -1.76 -16.01
N ALA A 338 1.67 -1.65 -15.65
CA ALA A 338 2.76 -1.67 -16.62
C ALA A 338 3.81 -2.74 -16.32
N MET A 339 4.39 -2.74 -15.11
CA MET A 339 5.51 -3.63 -14.77
C MET A 339 5.62 -3.84 -13.27
N ASP A 340 6.04 -5.04 -12.85
CA ASP A 340 6.19 -5.35 -11.43
C ASP A 340 7.61 -5.12 -10.93
N VAL A 341 8.62 -5.80 -11.48
CA VAL A 341 10.00 -5.69 -10.99
C VAL A 341 10.96 -5.30 -12.11
N HIS A 342 11.70 -4.22 -11.90
CA HIS A 342 12.75 -3.74 -12.80
C HIS A 342 14.11 -3.74 -12.11
N PHE A 343 15.03 -4.54 -12.63
CA PHE A 343 16.45 -4.43 -12.34
C PHE A 343 17.13 -3.64 -13.45
N GLY A 344 17.55 -2.44 -13.14
CA GLY A 344 18.22 -1.53 -14.06
C GLY A 344 19.72 -1.70 -14.14
N GLU A 345 20.37 -0.66 -14.65
CA GLU A 345 21.78 -0.66 -15.01
C GLU A 345 22.66 -0.99 -13.80
N ASN A 346 23.64 -1.89 -14.02
CA ASN A 346 24.59 -2.36 -13.01
C ASN A 346 23.95 -2.94 -11.74
N SER A 347 22.67 -3.32 -11.78
CA SER A 347 22.02 -3.96 -10.63
C SER A 347 22.27 -5.46 -10.65
N THR A 348 22.48 -6.04 -9.46
CA THR A 348 22.57 -7.49 -9.25
C THR A 348 21.61 -7.90 -8.15
N GLY A 349 21.02 -9.08 -8.27
CA GLY A 349 20.08 -9.52 -7.25
C GLY A 349 19.35 -10.81 -7.53
N LYS A 350 18.47 -11.15 -6.59
CA LYS A 350 17.62 -12.34 -6.63
C LYS A 350 16.15 -11.95 -6.51
N LEU A 351 15.32 -12.67 -7.23
CA LEU A 351 13.87 -12.59 -7.19
C LEU A 351 13.33 -14.01 -6.95
N GLU A 352 12.86 -14.28 -5.73
CA GLU A 352 12.53 -15.64 -5.30
C GLU A 352 11.17 -15.75 -4.62
N TYR A 353 10.46 -16.86 -4.85
CA TYR A 353 9.20 -17.17 -4.16
C TYR A 353 8.13 -16.06 -4.25
N CYS A 354 8.13 -15.28 -5.33
CA CYS A 354 7.15 -14.22 -5.56
C CYS A 354 5.97 -14.71 -6.40
N SER A 355 4.85 -13.99 -6.31
CA SER A 355 3.64 -14.27 -7.09
C SER A 355 3.24 -13.06 -7.92
N PHE A 356 2.99 -13.31 -9.20
CA PHE A 356 2.66 -12.30 -10.21
C PHE A 356 1.34 -12.67 -10.91
N PRO A 357 0.18 -12.52 -10.25
CA PRO A 357 -1.11 -12.68 -10.90
C PRO A 357 -1.38 -11.58 -11.92
N ASN A 358 -1.54 -11.96 -13.18
CA ASN A 358 -2.00 -11.09 -14.28
C ASN A 358 -1.09 -9.90 -14.60
N SER A 359 0.21 -10.09 -14.52
CA SER A 359 1.20 -9.05 -14.83
C SER A 359 1.28 -8.73 -16.31
N ASN A 360 1.46 -7.46 -16.68
CA ASN A 360 1.81 -7.13 -18.07
C ASN A 360 3.28 -7.51 -18.35
N LEU A 361 4.19 -7.04 -17.51
CA LEU A 361 5.60 -7.46 -17.51
C LEU A 361 6.03 -7.75 -16.07
N ALA A 362 6.24 -9.02 -15.74
CA ALA A 362 6.57 -9.40 -14.37
C ALA A 362 8.00 -8.99 -14.00
N VAL A 363 8.98 -9.29 -14.86
CA VAL A 363 10.39 -8.97 -14.61
C VAL A 363 11.02 -8.31 -15.82
N TYR A 364 11.56 -7.12 -15.62
CA TYR A 364 12.38 -6.43 -16.60
C TYR A 364 13.81 -6.32 -16.10
N ASN A 365 14.75 -6.84 -16.88
CA ASN A 365 16.18 -6.75 -16.61
C ASN A 365 16.85 -5.89 -17.69
N TYR A 366 17.23 -4.68 -17.34
CA TYR A 366 17.89 -3.72 -18.22
C TYR A 366 19.35 -3.56 -17.80
N LYS A 367 20.28 -4.20 -18.53
CA LYS A 367 21.72 -4.20 -18.21
C LYS A 367 22.08 -4.69 -16.78
N GLY A 368 21.21 -5.45 -16.12
CA GLY A 368 21.44 -6.06 -14.81
C GLY A 368 21.83 -7.54 -14.89
N GLN A 369 22.17 -8.12 -13.75
CA GLN A 369 22.53 -9.55 -13.60
C GLN A 369 21.68 -10.18 -12.49
N ILE A 370 20.68 -10.97 -12.86
CA ILE A 370 19.65 -11.39 -11.91
C ILE A 370 19.44 -12.91 -11.85
N GLN A 371 18.93 -13.37 -10.72
CA GLN A 371 18.47 -14.75 -10.52
C GLN A 371 16.97 -14.70 -10.25
N VAL A 372 16.15 -15.33 -11.09
CA VAL A 372 14.68 -15.34 -10.99
C VAL A 372 14.22 -16.76 -10.72
N HIS A 373 14.14 -17.17 -9.46
CA HIS A 373 13.96 -18.58 -9.11
C HIS A 373 12.67 -18.83 -8.33
N ARG A 374 12.01 -19.96 -8.58
CA ARG A 374 10.87 -20.43 -7.77
C ARG A 374 9.72 -19.43 -7.65
N ASN A 375 9.43 -18.67 -8.71
CA ASN A 375 8.30 -17.74 -8.76
C ASN A 375 7.09 -18.36 -9.46
N GLU A 376 5.88 -17.89 -9.11
CA GLU A 376 4.64 -18.16 -9.84
C GLU A 376 4.34 -16.93 -10.71
N ILE A 377 4.44 -17.08 -12.04
CA ILE A 377 4.38 -15.97 -13.00
C ILE A 377 3.24 -16.19 -13.97
N THR A 378 2.14 -15.45 -13.78
CA THR A 378 1.02 -15.36 -14.72
C THR A 378 1.05 -13.99 -15.39
N ALA A 379 1.55 -13.92 -16.63
CA ALA A 379 1.86 -12.63 -17.24
C ALA A 379 1.61 -12.57 -18.75
N LYS A 380 1.63 -11.35 -19.33
CA LYS A 380 1.79 -11.21 -20.78
C LYS A 380 3.23 -11.55 -21.18
N THR A 381 4.20 -10.92 -20.52
CA THR A 381 5.62 -11.30 -20.61
C THR A 381 6.16 -11.58 -19.23
N GLY A 382 6.72 -12.77 -19.03
CA GLY A 382 7.30 -13.18 -17.75
C GLY A 382 8.60 -12.42 -17.46
N ILE A 383 9.67 -12.80 -18.16
CA ILE A 383 10.99 -12.17 -18.02
C ILE A 383 11.36 -11.49 -19.33
N TYR A 384 11.75 -10.21 -19.27
CA TYR A 384 12.36 -9.51 -20.39
C TYR A 384 13.77 -9.04 -20.03
N ASN A 385 14.76 -9.67 -20.64
CA ASN A 385 16.18 -9.35 -20.52
C ASN A 385 16.63 -8.50 -21.72
N TYR A 386 17.14 -7.29 -21.49
CA TYR A 386 17.41 -6.34 -22.55
C TYR A 386 18.71 -5.57 -22.30
N GLN A 387 19.43 -5.28 -23.40
CA GLN A 387 20.60 -4.39 -23.46
C GLN A 387 21.94 -4.98 -22.99
N LEU A 388 22.95 -4.11 -23.06
CA LEU A 388 24.36 -4.42 -22.82
C LEU A 388 24.56 -5.13 -21.47
N ARG A 389 25.18 -6.31 -21.50
CA ARG A 389 25.55 -7.12 -20.32
C ARG A 389 24.37 -7.64 -19.50
N ALA A 390 23.14 -7.50 -19.98
CA ALA A 390 21.98 -8.05 -19.31
C ALA A 390 22.02 -9.59 -19.33
N SER A 391 22.09 -10.20 -18.16
CA SER A 391 22.10 -11.66 -18.00
C SER A 391 21.16 -12.12 -16.90
N PHE A 392 20.68 -13.34 -16.99
CA PHE A 392 19.84 -13.93 -15.96
C PHE A 392 20.06 -15.44 -15.82
N SER A 393 19.63 -16.00 -14.69
CA SER A 393 19.21 -17.39 -14.59
C SER A 393 17.76 -17.46 -14.10
N ALA A 394 16.97 -18.37 -14.64
CA ALA A 394 15.57 -18.52 -14.34
C ALA A 394 15.23 -19.99 -14.09
N ASN A 395 15.21 -20.44 -12.84
CA ASN A 395 15.07 -21.86 -12.52
C ASN A 395 13.88 -22.14 -11.60
N TYR A 396 13.27 -23.30 -11.77
CA TYR A 396 12.19 -23.80 -10.90
C TYR A 396 10.96 -22.88 -10.81
N ASN A 397 10.75 -22.00 -11.77
CA ASN A 397 9.54 -21.16 -11.85
C ASN A 397 8.36 -21.94 -12.44
N ASN A 398 7.17 -21.38 -12.25
CA ASN A 398 5.95 -21.74 -12.94
C ASN A 398 5.54 -20.57 -13.84
N PHE A 399 5.64 -20.76 -15.15
CA PHE A 399 5.18 -19.77 -16.14
C PHE A 399 3.81 -20.13 -16.66
N ASP A 400 2.92 -19.15 -16.66
CA ASP A 400 1.67 -19.12 -17.41
C ASP A 400 1.61 -17.79 -18.17
N CYS A 401 2.26 -17.75 -19.33
CA CYS A 401 2.45 -16.51 -20.08
C CYS A 401 1.71 -16.52 -21.41
N SER A 402 1.03 -15.42 -21.72
CA SER A 402 0.22 -15.33 -22.96
C SER A 402 1.04 -14.95 -24.20
N VAL A 403 2.21 -14.32 -24.04
CA VAL A 403 3.10 -13.97 -25.16
C VAL A 403 4.46 -14.64 -25.02
N TYR A 404 5.29 -14.20 -24.07
CA TYR A 404 6.61 -14.79 -23.83
C TYR A 404 6.78 -15.11 -22.35
N ALA A 405 7.18 -16.34 -22.04
CA ALA A 405 7.67 -16.65 -20.69
C ALA A 405 9.04 -16.02 -20.47
N VAL A 406 9.92 -16.09 -21.48
CA VAL A 406 11.24 -15.46 -21.46
C VAL A 406 11.51 -14.78 -22.81
N LYS A 407 11.86 -13.50 -22.76
CA LYS A 407 12.35 -12.73 -23.91
C LYS A 407 13.74 -12.22 -23.58
N SER A 408 14.73 -12.54 -24.40
CA SER A 408 16.12 -12.10 -24.23
C SER A 408 16.66 -11.41 -25.47
N LYS A 409 16.99 -10.12 -25.32
CA LYS A 409 17.71 -9.29 -26.29
C LYS A 409 18.98 -8.71 -25.64
N GLY A 410 19.73 -9.59 -24.97
CA GLY A 410 20.97 -9.23 -24.29
C GLY A 410 22.11 -8.98 -25.27
N ILE A 411 22.81 -7.85 -25.10
CA ILE A 411 23.89 -7.40 -25.99
C ILE A 411 25.24 -7.61 -25.33
N PHE A 412 26.21 -8.17 -26.05
CA PHE A 412 27.59 -8.35 -25.55
C PHE A 412 28.62 -8.13 -26.67
N TYR A 413 29.60 -7.26 -26.41
CA TYR A 413 30.73 -7.02 -27.33
C TYR A 413 31.78 -8.10 -27.20
N ASN A 414 32.34 -8.52 -28.34
CA ASN A 414 33.49 -9.46 -28.41
C ASN A 414 33.33 -10.71 -27.53
N SER A 415 32.09 -11.17 -27.36
CA SER A 415 31.74 -12.30 -26.50
C SER A 415 31.26 -13.48 -27.34
N PRO A 416 31.49 -14.72 -26.90
CA PRO A 416 30.84 -15.88 -27.48
C PRO A 416 29.32 -15.80 -27.29
N ILE A 417 28.59 -16.73 -27.90
CA ILE A 417 27.18 -16.94 -27.56
C ILE A 417 27.11 -17.31 -26.07
N LEU A 418 26.23 -16.65 -25.34
CA LEU A 418 25.99 -16.82 -23.91
C LEU A 418 24.68 -17.57 -23.72
N HIS A 419 24.77 -18.68 -23.00
CA HIS A 419 23.65 -19.51 -22.65
C HIS A 419 23.06 -19.06 -21.31
N MET A 420 21.80 -18.63 -21.33
CA MET A 420 21.04 -18.23 -20.15
C MET A 420 20.30 -19.46 -19.62
N ASP A 421 20.63 -19.88 -18.40
CA ASP A 421 20.02 -21.05 -17.77
C ASP A 421 18.55 -20.76 -17.42
N ALA A 422 17.63 -21.40 -18.15
CA ALA A 422 16.20 -21.38 -17.88
C ALA A 422 15.66 -22.81 -17.61
N THR A 423 16.47 -23.66 -16.99
CA THR A 423 16.11 -25.07 -16.76
C THR A 423 15.23 -25.28 -15.55
N GLN A 424 14.59 -26.44 -15.48
CA GLN A 424 13.72 -26.91 -14.39
C GLN A 424 12.46 -26.08 -14.16
N ASN A 425 12.08 -25.22 -15.11
CA ASN A 425 10.80 -24.52 -15.07
C ASN A 425 9.65 -25.41 -15.53
N TYR A 426 8.44 -25.08 -15.08
CA TYR A 426 7.21 -25.49 -15.73
C TYR A 426 6.74 -24.34 -16.64
N TRP A 427 6.45 -24.64 -17.90
CA TRP A 427 6.18 -23.63 -18.93
C TRP A 427 4.69 -23.50 -19.28
N GLY A 428 3.79 -24.04 -18.44
CA GLY A 428 2.36 -24.10 -18.74
C GLY A 428 1.96 -25.23 -19.70
N THR A 429 2.93 -25.94 -20.26
CA THR A 429 2.76 -27.04 -21.22
C THR A 429 3.95 -28.01 -21.17
N THR A 430 3.79 -29.17 -21.80
CA THR A 430 4.88 -30.13 -22.07
C THR A 430 5.23 -30.27 -23.55
N ASP A 431 4.49 -29.58 -24.43
CA ASP A 431 4.78 -29.51 -25.86
C ASP A 431 5.98 -28.61 -26.11
N THR A 432 7.08 -29.19 -26.59
CA THR A 432 8.33 -28.46 -26.83
C THR A 432 8.20 -27.37 -27.88
N ALA A 433 7.39 -27.58 -28.93
CA ALA A 433 7.20 -26.55 -29.95
C ALA A 433 6.53 -25.31 -29.35
N ARG A 434 5.54 -25.53 -28.47
CA ARG A 434 4.89 -24.44 -27.75
C ARG A 434 5.82 -23.77 -26.72
N ILE A 435 6.72 -24.52 -26.08
CA ILE A 435 7.75 -23.93 -25.20
C ILE A 435 8.70 -23.06 -26.01
N ASP A 436 9.13 -23.51 -27.19
CA ASP A 436 9.99 -22.75 -28.08
C ASP A 436 9.30 -21.42 -28.49
N GLU A 437 8.00 -21.40 -28.78
CA GLU A 437 7.23 -20.17 -29.04
C GLU A 437 7.14 -19.19 -27.85
N LEU A 438 7.23 -19.69 -26.61
CA LEU A 438 7.20 -18.88 -25.40
C LEU A 438 8.57 -18.25 -25.08
N ILE A 439 9.60 -18.64 -25.83
CA ILE A 439 10.96 -18.15 -25.69
C ILE A 439 11.26 -17.29 -26.92
N TYR A 440 11.75 -16.07 -26.68
CA TYR A 440 12.31 -15.23 -27.74
C TYR A 440 13.77 -14.95 -27.39
N ASP A 441 14.70 -15.35 -28.23
CA ASP A 441 16.12 -15.10 -28.04
C ASP A 441 16.83 -14.70 -29.34
N ARG A 442 18.16 -14.81 -29.37
CA ARG A 442 18.97 -14.51 -30.55
C ARG A 442 18.46 -15.24 -31.81
N ASN A 443 18.04 -16.49 -31.69
CA ASN A 443 17.71 -17.33 -32.84
C ASN A 443 16.40 -16.91 -33.52
N ASP A 444 15.57 -16.13 -32.83
CA ASP A 444 14.30 -15.59 -33.34
C ASP A 444 14.46 -14.21 -33.98
N GLU A 445 15.61 -13.56 -33.82
CA GLU A 445 15.87 -12.24 -34.39
C GLU A 445 16.29 -12.34 -35.86
N ASP A 446 15.93 -11.33 -36.67
CA ASP A 446 16.38 -11.21 -38.06
C ASP A 446 17.92 -11.15 -38.13
N PRO A 447 18.57 -12.10 -38.83
CA PRO A 447 20.02 -12.06 -39.04
C PRO A 447 20.52 -10.82 -39.78
N GLN A 448 19.65 -10.07 -40.46
CA GLN A 448 19.95 -8.80 -41.12
C GLN A 448 19.82 -7.59 -40.21
N ASP A 449 19.35 -7.74 -38.96
CA ASP A 449 19.33 -6.63 -38.01
C ASP A 449 20.75 -6.12 -37.78
N VAL A 450 20.92 -4.79 -37.81
CA VAL A 450 22.23 -4.14 -37.67
C VAL A 450 22.93 -4.47 -36.35
N ASN A 451 22.16 -4.81 -35.31
CA ASN A 451 22.64 -5.22 -34.00
C ASN A 451 22.63 -6.75 -33.83
N TYR A 452 22.24 -7.54 -34.85
CA TYR A 452 22.20 -9.00 -34.74
C TYR A 452 23.55 -9.55 -34.29
N SER A 453 24.67 -9.04 -34.81
CA SER A 453 26.01 -9.47 -34.41
C SER A 453 26.30 -9.28 -32.91
N LEU A 454 25.60 -8.36 -32.25
CA LEU A 454 25.76 -7.98 -30.85
C LEU A 454 24.82 -8.74 -29.90
N LEU A 455 23.70 -9.28 -30.39
CA LEU A 455 22.77 -10.09 -29.60
C LEU A 455 23.40 -11.45 -29.29
N LYS A 456 23.91 -11.69 -28.08
CA LYS A 456 24.68 -12.92 -27.80
C LYS A 456 23.92 -13.98 -27.00
N THR A 457 22.69 -13.72 -26.58
CA THR A 457 22.01 -14.59 -25.61
C THR A 457 21.11 -15.64 -26.25
N VAL A 458 21.27 -16.89 -25.83
CA VAL A 458 20.40 -18.03 -26.14
C VAL A 458 19.84 -18.60 -24.83
N VAL A 459 18.58 -19.03 -24.81
CA VAL A 459 17.91 -19.51 -23.59
C VAL A 459 17.87 -21.03 -23.56
N ASP A 460 18.50 -21.62 -22.54
CA ASP A 460 18.54 -23.07 -22.34
C ASP A 460 17.43 -23.51 -21.39
N TYR A 461 16.36 -24.11 -21.91
CA TYR A 461 15.19 -24.48 -21.10
C TYR A 461 15.13 -25.96 -20.66
N ARG A 462 16.03 -26.81 -21.16
CA ARG A 462 16.02 -28.25 -20.90
C ARG A 462 17.02 -28.65 -19.80
N PRO A 463 16.62 -29.53 -18.87
CA PRO A 463 15.31 -30.18 -18.76
C PRO A 463 14.23 -29.23 -18.24
N PHE A 464 12.97 -29.44 -18.62
CA PHE A 464 11.81 -28.74 -18.06
C PHE A 464 10.89 -29.71 -17.30
N LYS A 465 9.99 -29.19 -16.47
CA LYS A 465 9.07 -29.98 -15.65
C LYS A 465 7.78 -30.29 -16.40
N SER A 466 7.23 -31.48 -16.17
CA SER A 466 5.91 -31.88 -16.70
C SER A 466 4.73 -31.39 -15.86
N GLN A 467 5.00 -30.86 -14.66
CA GLN A 467 4.01 -30.35 -13.71
C GLN A 467 4.56 -29.10 -13.02
N LYS A 468 3.67 -28.29 -12.43
CA LYS A 468 4.06 -27.13 -11.64
C LYS A 468 5.06 -27.51 -10.55
N ASN A 469 6.10 -26.69 -10.40
CA ASN A 469 7.03 -26.70 -9.29
C ASN A 469 6.34 -26.24 -8.00
N THR A 470 6.92 -26.58 -6.85
CA THR A 470 6.70 -25.86 -5.59
C THR A 470 7.38 -24.50 -5.68
N ALA A 471 6.68 -23.56 -6.31
CA ALA A 471 7.10 -22.19 -6.60
C ALA A 471 5.99 -21.20 -6.20
N GLY A 472 6.32 -19.92 -6.14
CA GLY A 472 5.47 -18.88 -5.57
C GLY A 472 5.66 -18.74 -4.06
N ILE A 473 4.79 -17.94 -3.43
CA ILE A 473 4.84 -17.69 -1.99
C ILE A 473 4.51 -19.01 -1.24
N PRO A 474 5.34 -19.46 -0.29
CA PRO A 474 5.04 -20.62 0.54
C PRO A 474 3.76 -20.38 1.36
N LYS A 475 2.92 -21.42 1.48
CA LYS A 475 1.73 -21.41 2.33
C LYS A 475 2.05 -21.83 3.76
#